data_AF-A0A1G1JH14-F1
#
_entry.id   AF-A0A1G1JH14-F1
#
_cell.length_a   1.000
_cell.length_b   1.000
_cell.length_c   1.000
_cell.angle_alpha   90.00
_cell.angle_beta   90.00
_cell.angle_gamma   90.00
#
_symmetry.space_group_name_H-M   'P 1'
#
loop_
_entity.id
_entity.type
_entity.pdbx_description
1 polymer ?
#
loop_
_entity_poly.entity_id
_entity_poly.type
_entity_poly.pdbx_seq_one_letter_code
_entity_poly.pdbx_strand_id
1 'polypeptide(L)'
;MNTEKHKVCPDKEYENFTNHLRHLNDKIIQVSLSFVQIATAIIGGSFYLKFTYPTESKDYWWPVDLLLICVGVGHIFIILKNLQAWRAYRKKLSEKFDIELPKGSRWCQSEVAMCTLIIVVILGFIYFNPMGRPAIYAALFCLCN
;
A
#
# COMPACT_ATOMS: atom_id res chain seq x y z
N MET A 1 30.25 -4.00 37.76
CA MET A 1 30.14 -3.24 36.50
C MET A 1 28.70 -2.75 36.38
N ASN A 2 28.46 -1.50 36.79
CA ASN A 2 27.17 -0.82 36.63
C ASN A 2 27.01 -0.47 35.14
N THR A 3 26.12 -1.16 34.45
CA THR A 3 25.59 -0.68 33.17
C THR A 3 24.59 0.41 33.48
N GLU A 4 25.08 1.66 33.50
CA GLU A 4 24.23 2.84 33.48
C GLU A 4 23.31 2.74 32.26
N LYS A 5 22.07 2.33 32.50
CA LYS A 5 20.99 2.50 31.54
C LYS A 5 20.90 4.00 31.29
N HIS A 6 21.41 4.44 30.15
CA HIS A 6 21.21 5.78 29.63
C HIS A 6 19.70 6.03 29.61
N LYS A 7 19.21 6.71 30.65
CA LYS A 7 17.81 7.04 30.84
C LYS A 7 17.55 8.19 29.88
N VAL A 8 17.21 7.86 28.64
CA VAL A 8 16.81 8.86 27.64
C VAL A 8 15.63 9.62 28.25
N CYS A 9 15.73 10.94 28.28
CA CYS A 9 14.68 11.80 28.81
C CYS A 9 13.36 11.44 28.09
N PRO A 10 12.24 11.24 28.82
CA PRO A 10 10.97 10.79 28.23
C PRO A 10 10.51 11.68 27.05
N ASP A 11 10.87 12.96 27.08
CA ASP A 11 10.59 13.92 26.01
C ASP A 11 11.39 13.63 24.73
N LYS A 12 12.65 13.21 24.83
CA LYS A 12 13.50 12.83 23.68
C LYS A 12 13.11 11.49 23.08
N GLU A 13 12.68 10.54 23.92
CA GLU A 13 12.08 9.30 23.40
C GLU A 13 10.80 9.62 22.65
N TYR A 14 9.90 10.41 23.24
CA TYR A 14 8.67 10.83 22.59
C TYR A 14 8.92 11.52 21.24
N GLU A 15 9.86 12.47 21.20
CA GLU A 15 10.24 13.20 19.98
C GLU A 15 10.79 12.27 18.88
N ASN A 16 11.72 11.38 19.22
CA ASN A 16 12.26 10.39 18.28
C ASN A 16 11.17 9.45 17.75
N PHE A 17 10.24 9.04 18.61
CA PHE A 17 9.11 8.19 18.25
C PHE A 17 8.10 8.90 17.34
N THR A 18 7.80 10.18 17.59
CA THR A 18 6.94 10.99 16.71
C THR A 18 7.60 11.29 15.35
N ASN A 19 8.91 11.52 15.33
CA ASN A 19 9.66 11.72 14.08
C ASN A 19 9.67 10.46 13.22
N HIS A 20 9.80 9.28 13.84
CA HIS A 20 9.72 8.01 13.12
C HIS A 20 8.36 7.79 12.46
N LEU A 21 7.27 8.11 13.16
CA LEU A 21 5.92 8.04 12.56
C LEU A 21 5.72 9.03 11.42
N ARG A 22 6.19 10.26 11.59
CA ARG A 22 6.07 11.28 10.55
C ARG A 22 6.80 10.83 9.28
N HIS A 23 7.98 10.26 9.44
CA HIS A 23 8.74 9.67 8.34
C HIS A 23 8.00 8.49 7.66
N LEU A 24 7.35 7.62 8.42
CA LEU A 24 6.54 6.52 7.87
C LEU A 24 5.31 7.04 7.10
N ASN A 25 4.65 8.07 7.60
CA ASN A 25 3.54 8.72 6.91
C ASN A 25 3.97 9.40 5.60
N ASP A 26 5.08 10.13 5.61
CA ASP A 26 5.61 10.76 4.39
C ASP A 26 5.96 9.70 3.33
N LYS A 27 6.51 8.55 3.78
CA LYS A 27 6.75 7.39 2.91
C LYS A 27 5.47 6.82 2.31
N ILE A 28 4.34 6.76 3.03
CA ILE A 28 3.07 6.31 2.44
C ILE A 28 2.61 7.22 1.32
N ILE A 29 2.72 8.54 1.50
CA ILE A 29 2.30 9.50 0.47
C ILE A 29 3.13 9.28 -0.78
N GLN A 30 4.45 9.12 -0.63
CA GLN A 30 5.34 8.80 -1.74
C GLN A 30 4.99 7.46 -2.40
N VAL A 31 4.75 6.40 -1.61
CA VAL A 31 4.35 5.08 -2.11
C VAL A 31 3.02 5.15 -2.87
N SER A 32 2.07 5.95 -2.39
CA SER A 32 0.77 6.16 -3.05
C SER A 32 0.92 6.89 -4.38
N LEU A 33 1.75 7.93 -4.43
CA LEU A 33 2.06 8.64 -5.67
C LEU A 33 2.77 7.72 -6.68
N SER A 34 3.73 6.92 -6.22
CA SER A 34 4.41 5.91 -7.04
C SER A 34 3.44 4.89 -7.62
N PHE A 35 2.47 4.41 -6.83
CA PHE A 35 1.41 3.53 -7.34
C PHE A 35 0.65 4.17 -8.49
N VAL A 36 0.17 5.41 -8.31
CA VAL A 36 -0.60 6.11 -9.34
C VAL A 36 0.23 6.29 -10.61
N GLN A 37 1.50 6.67 -10.50
CA GLN A 37 2.40 6.80 -11.65
C GLN A 37 2.62 5.48 -12.37
N ILE A 38 2.89 4.40 -11.64
CA ILE A 38 3.11 3.07 -12.24
C ILE A 38 1.82 2.54 -12.86
N ALA A 39 0.69 2.63 -12.15
CA ALA A 39 -0.59 2.16 -12.65
C ALA A 39 -1.02 2.93 -13.90
N THR A 40 -0.88 4.26 -13.92
CA THR A 40 -1.20 5.07 -15.11
C THR A 40 -0.26 4.76 -16.28
N ALA A 41 1.03 4.53 -16.04
CA ALA A 41 1.97 4.10 -17.07
C ALA A 41 1.62 2.72 -17.64
N ILE A 42 1.26 1.75 -16.79
CA ILE A 42 0.81 0.43 -17.23
C ILE A 42 -0.44 0.55 -18.07
N ILE A 43 -1.50 1.18 -17.55
CA ILE A 43 -2.79 1.33 -18.22
C ILE A 43 -2.63 2.09 -19.54
N GLY A 44 -1.91 3.21 -19.52
CA GLY A 44 -1.63 4.01 -20.71
C GLY A 44 -0.82 3.25 -21.76
N GLY A 45 0.19 2.49 -21.33
CA GLY A 45 0.96 1.59 -22.19
C GLY A 45 0.09 0.49 -22.83
N SER A 46 -0.87 -0.06 -22.08
CA SER A 46 -1.82 -1.06 -22.60
C SER A 46 -2.73 -0.46 -23.68
N PHE A 47 -3.25 0.75 -23.45
CA PHE A 47 -4.04 1.44 -24.46
C PHE A 47 -3.20 1.75 -25.71
N TYR A 48 -1.96 2.22 -25.53
CA TYR A 48 -1.05 2.48 -26.63
C TYR A 48 -0.78 1.22 -27.47
N LEU A 49 -0.50 0.08 -26.83
CA LEU A 49 -0.31 -1.21 -27.50
C LEU A 49 -1.57 -1.65 -28.26
N LYS A 50 -2.75 -1.47 -27.66
CA LYS A 50 -4.04 -1.79 -28.32
C LYS A 50 -4.27 -0.97 -29.59
N PHE A 51 -3.97 0.33 -29.55
CA PHE A 51 -4.19 1.22 -30.70
C PHE A 51 -3.12 1.06 -31.78
N THR A 52 -1.86 0.83 -31.38
CA THR A 52 -0.74 0.74 -32.32
C THR A 52 -0.62 -0.65 -32.95
N TYR A 53 -0.89 -1.71 -32.18
CA TYR A 53 -0.75 -3.12 -32.60
C TYR A 53 -2.02 -3.93 -32.28
N PRO A 54 -3.16 -3.65 -32.93
CA PRO A 54 -4.44 -4.24 -32.57
C PRO A 54 -4.48 -5.78 -32.67
N THR A 55 -3.70 -6.36 -33.57
CA THR A 55 -3.64 -7.82 -33.80
C THR A 55 -2.75 -8.55 -32.79
N GLU A 56 -1.55 -8.01 -32.51
CA GLU A 56 -0.54 -8.61 -31.63
C GLU A 56 -0.71 -8.22 -30.16
N SER A 57 -1.48 -7.15 -29.87
CA SER A 57 -1.71 -6.70 -28.50
C SER A 57 -2.27 -7.79 -27.59
N LYS A 58 -3.00 -8.76 -28.15
CA LYS A 58 -3.67 -9.88 -27.46
C LYS A 58 -2.73 -10.70 -26.56
N ASP A 59 -1.46 -10.85 -26.95
CA ASP A 59 -0.50 -11.64 -26.19
C ASP A 59 0.06 -10.90 -24.97
N TYR A 60 -0.07 -9.57 -24.95
CA TYR A 60 0.47 -8.71 -23.89
C TYR A 60 -0.52 -8.39 -22.77
N TRP A 61 -1.81 -8.73 -22.92
CA TRP A 61 -2.82 -8.40 -21.91
C TRP A 61 -2.62 -9.16 -20.60
N TRP A 62 -2.30 -10.45 -20.65
CA TRP A 62 -2.07 -11.23 -19.43
C TRP A 62 -0.84 -10.77 -18.63
N PRO A 63 0.34 -10.55 -19.26
CA PRO A 63 1.49 -9.96 -18.57
C PRO A 63 1.20 -8.58 -17.94
N VAL A 64 0.42 -7.75 -18.64
CA VAL A 64 0.00 -6.43 -18.14
C VAL A 64 -0.91 -6.55 -16.91
N ASP A 65 -1.92 -7.42 -16.97
CA ASP A 65 -2.81 -7.67 -15.84
C ASP A 65 -2.03 -8.20 -14.63
N LEU A 66 -1.13 -9.16 -14.85
CA LEU A 66 -0.28 -9.72 -13.80
C LEU A 66 0.63 -8.65 -13.18
N LEU A 67 1.24 -7.81 -14.01
CA LEU A 67 2.10 -6.71 -13.54
C LEU A 67 1.31 -5.72 -12.68
N LEU A 68 0.10 -5.34 -13.11
CA LEU A 68 -0.76 -4.44 -12.34
C LEU A 68 -1.19 -5.06 -11.00
N ILE A 69 -1.54 -6.34 -10.98
CA ILE A 69 -1.88 -7.09 -9.76
C ILE A 69 -0.67 -7.13 -8.83
N CYS A 70 0.52 -7.52 -9.31
CA CYS A 70 1.73 -7.61 -8.49
C CYS A 70 2.09 -6.26 -7.87
N VAL A 71 2.05 -5.18 -8.66
CA VAL A 71 2.29 -3.82 -8.17
C VAL A 71 1.25 -3.44 -7.12
N GLY A 72 -0.03 -3.69 -7.38
CA GLY A 72 -1.13 -3.41 -6.47
C GLY A 72 -1.04 -4.13 -5.13
N VAL A 73 -0.82 -5.45 -5.17
CA VAL A 73 -0.64 -6.28 -3.96
C VAL A 73 0.57 -5.82 -3.16
N GLY A 74 1.69 -5.52 -3.83
CA GLY A 74 2.89 -4.98 -3.17
C GLY A 74 2.61 -3.68 -2.41
N HIS A 75 1.86 -2.76 -3.03
CA HIS A 75 1.48 -1.50 -2.39
C HIS A 75 0.51 -1.69 -1.23
N ILE A 76 -0.48 -2.57 -1.37
CA ILE A 76 -1.39 -2.94 -0.26
C ILE A 76 -0.59 -3.49 0.93
N PHE A 77 0.40 -4.35 0.69
CA PHE A 77 1.23 -4.90 1.76
C PHE A 77 2.01 -3.81 2.52
N ILE A 78 2.55 -2.82 1.81
CA ILE A 78 3.24 -1.67 2.42
C ILE A 78 2.27 -0.86 3.30
N ILE A 79 1.06 -0.57 2.79
CA ILE A 79 0.05 0.17 3.56
C ILE A 79 -0.38 -0.63 4.81
N LEU A 80 -0.60 -1.94 4.68
CA LEU A 80 -0.95 -2.80 5.82
C LEU A 80 0.18 -2.85 6.86
N LYS A 81 1.44 -2.90 6.44
CA LYS A 81 2.59 -2.83 7.34
C LYS A 81 2.64 -1.51 8.09
N ASN A 82 2.30 -0.41 7.43
CA ASN A 82 2.19 0.87 8.11
C ASN A 82 1.04 0.92 9.12
N LEU A 83 -0.15 0.46 8.76
CA LEU A 83 -1.28 0.35 9.68
C LEU A 83 -0.92 -0.50 10.92
N GLN A 84 -0.20 -1.60 10.72
CA GLN A 84 0.32 -2.43 11.81
C GLN A 84 1.31 -1.66 12.68
N ALA A 85 2.27 -0.94 12.08
CA ALA A 85 3.23 -0.10 12.81
C ALA A 85 2.53 0.99 13.62
N TRP A 86 1.51 1.64 13.04
CA TRP A 86 0.69 2.64 13.71
C TRP A 86 -0.09 2.07 14.90
N ARG A 87 -0.70 0.89 14.75
CA ARG A 87 -1.39 0.21 15.86
C ARG A 87 -0.43 -0.20 16.97
N ALA A 88 0.73 -0.76 16.62
CA ALA A 88 1.76 -1.13 17.56
C ALA A 88 2.31 0.08 18.31
N TYR A 89 2.47 1.21 17.63
CA TYR A 89 2.85 2.49 18.22
C TYR A 89 1.82 2.97 19.26
N ARG A 90 0.53 2.99 18.90
CA ARG A 90 -0.53 3.41 19.83
C ARG A 90 -0.60 2.53 21.06
N LYS A 91 -0.42 1.22 20.90
CA LYS A 91 -0.38 0.27 22.02
C LYS A 91 0.78 0.60 22.97
N LYS A 92 1.99 0.83 22.46
CA LYS A 92 3.16 1.18 23.28
C LYS A 92 3.00 2.51 24.03
N LEU A 93 2.36 3.52 23.42
CA LEU A 93 2.11 4.78 24.10
C LEU A 93 1.03 4.69 25.17
N SER A 94 -0.04 3.94 24.89
CA SER A 94 -1.07 3.65 25.89
C SER A 94 -0.47 2.94 27.12
N GLU A 95 0.40 1.95 26.91
CA GLU A 95 1.06 1.22 28.01
C GLU A 95 2.06 2.07 28.81
N LYS A 96 2.70 3.07 28.18
CA LYS A 96 3.81 3.82 28.79
C LYS A 96 3.39 5.15 29.43
N PHE A 97 2.32 5.78 28.93
CA PHE A 97 1.90 7.11 29.37
C PHE A 97 0.47 7.18 29.90
N ASP A 98 -0.31 6.09 29.85
CA ASP A 98 -1.70 6.02 30.30
C ASP A 98 -2.61 7.10 29.67
N ILE A 99 -2.32 7.47 28.41
CA ILE A 99 -3.06 8.47 27.64
C ILE A 99 -4.01 7.74 26.68
N GLU A 100 -5.31 8.05 26.75
CA GLU A 100 -6.29 7.62 25.75
C GLU A 100 -6.00 8.32 24.40
N LEU A 101 -5.37 7.59 23.48
CA LEU A 101 -5.11 8.10 22.14
C LEU A 101 -6.41 8.19 21.32
N PRO A 102 -6.69 9.31 20.64
CA PRO A 102 -7.95 9.54 19.93
C PRO A 102 -8.20 8.45 18.88
N LYS A 103 -9.27 7.67 19.05
CA LYS A 103 -9.55 6.42 18.30
C LYS A 103 -9.65 6.63 16.78
N GLY A 104 -10.15 7.78 16.33
CA GLY A 104 -10.35 8.13 14.91
C GLY A 104 -9.20 8.95 14.33
N SER A 105 -8.13 8.28 13.90
CA SER A 105 -7.07 8.94 13.14
C SER A 105 -7.55 9.09 11.69
N ARG A 106 -7.76 10.32 11.19
CA ARG A 106 -8.05 10.61 9.76
C ARG A 106 -7.06 9.90 8.82
N TRP A 107 -5.84 9.67 9.30
CA TRP A 107 -4.77 8.93 8.63
C TRP A 107 -5.09 7.46 8.38
N CYS A 108 -5.74 6.80 9.34
CA CYS A 108 -6.21 5.42 9.17
C CYS A 108 -7.31 5.33 8.11
N GLN A 109 -8.15 6.38 7.97
CA GLN A 109 -9.16 6.44 6.92
C GLN A 109 -8.53 6.68 5.55
N SER A 110 -7.51 7.53 5.43
CA SER A 110 -6.82 7.75 4.15
C SER A 110 -6.06 6.51 3.69
N GLU A 111 -5.42 5.76 4.60
CA GLU A 111 -4.74 4.51 4.25
C GLU A 111 -5.72 3.44 3.75
N VAL A 112 -6.88 3.31 4.41
CA VAL A 112 -7.96 2.40 3.96
C VAL A 112 -8.55 2.86 2.62
N ALA A 113 -8.74 4.17 2.43
CA ALA A 113 -9.21 4.72 1.17
C ALA A 113 -8.22 4.44 0.03
N MET A 114 -6.91 4.54 0.28
CA MET A 114 -5.87 4.20 -0.71
C MET A 114 -5.87 2.71 -1.06
N CYS A 115 -5.98 1.81 -0.07
CA CYS A 115 -6.15 0.38 -0.35
C CYS A 115 -7.39 0.12 -1.21
N THR A 116 -8.50 0.78 -0.89
CA THR A 116 -9.75 0.66 -1.65
C THR A 116 -9.57 1.15 -3.08
N LEU A 117 -8.90 2.30 -3.27
CA LEU A 117 -8.60 2.86 -4.59
C LEU A 117 -7.74 1.89 -5.42
N ILE A 118 -6.68 1.31 -4.84
CA ILE A 118 -5.83 0.33 -5.50
C ILE A 118 -6.68 -0.86 -5.99
N ILE A 119 -7.54 -1.40 -5.13
CA ILE A 119 -8.42 -2.52 -5.48
C ILE A 119 -9.37 -2.13 -6.61
N VAL A 120 -9.99 -0.95 -6.54
CA VAL A 120 -10.91 -0.45 -7.59
C VAL A 120 -10.20 -0.27 -8.92
N VAL A 121 -8.97 0.25 -8.92
CA VAL A 121 -8.17 0.43 -10.15
C VAL A 121 -7.83 -0.93 -10.77
N ILE A 122 -7.39 -1.90 -9.97
CA ILE A 122 -7.07 -3.25 -10.45
C ILE A 122 -8.32 -3.94 -10.99
N LEU A 123 -9.39 -4.01 -10.19
CA LEU A 123 -10.63 -4.67 -10.59
C LEU A 123 -11.28 -3.99 -11.79
N GLY A 124 -11.28 -2.65 -11.82
CA GLY A 124 -11.78 -1.88 -12.95
C GLY A 124 -10.99 -2.18 -14.22
N PHE A 125 -9.66 -2.14 -14.16
CA PHE A 125 -8.82 -2.46 -15.30
C PHE A 125 -9.07 -3.88 -15.82
N ILE A 126 -9.10 -4.87 -14.94
CA ILE A 126 -9.32 -6.27 -15.32
C ILE A 126 -10.74 -6.50 -15.85
N TYR A 127 -11.76 -5.81 -15.29
CA TYR A 127 -13.14 -5.91 -15.77
C TYR A 127 -13.33 -5.32 -17.17
N PHE A 128 -12.72 -4.17 -17.45
CA PHE A 128 -12.77 -3.53 -18.76
C PHE A 128 -11.81 -4.17 -19.78
N ASN A 129 -10.84 -4.97 -19.32
CA ASN A 129 -9.99 -5.77 -20.16
C ASN A 129 -10.73 -7.07 -20.59
N PRO A 130 -11.08 -7.23 -21.89
CA PRO A 130 -11.90 -8.36 -22.35
C PRO A 130 -11.29 -9.75 -22.12
N MET A 131 -9.98 -9.85 -21.88
CA MET A 131 -9.27 -11.10 -21.55
C MET A 131 -8.83 -11.20 -20.07
N GLY A 132 -9.20 -10.25 -19.20
CA GLY A 132 -8.76 -10.22 -17.81
C GLY A 132 -9.40 -11.26 -16.88
N ARG A 133 -10.50 -11.89 -17.32
CA ARG A 133 -11.26 -12.89 -16.54
C ARG A 133 -10.40 -14.07 -16.04
N PRO A 134 -9.56 -14.75 -16.87
CA PRO A 134 -8.66 -15.80 -16.40
C PRO A 134 -7.61 -15.36 -15.36
N ALA A 135 -7.13 -14.11 -15.39
CA ALA A 135 -6.16 -13.61 -14.42
C ALA A 135 -6.77 -13.44 -13.01
N ILE A 136 -8.05 -13.05 -12.92
CA ILE A 136 -8.81 -13.01 -11.65
C ILE A 136 -8.89 -14.41 -11.03
N TYR A 137 -9.20 -15.43 -11.84
CA TYR A 137 -9.29 -16.81 -11.35
C TYR A 137 -7.94 -17.34 -10.86
N ALA A 138 -6.84 -17.03 -11.56
CA ALA A 138 -5.50 -17.41 -11.13
C ALA A 138 -5.06 -16.72 -9.83
N ALA A 139 -5.32 -15.41 -9.70
CA ALA A 139 -4.99 -14.65 -8.49
C ALA A 139 -5.81 -15.10 -7.27
N LEU A 140 -7.11 -15.40 -7.46
CA LEU A 140 -7.96 -15.97 -6.40
C LEU A 140 -7.53 -17.39 -6.01
N PHE A 141 -7.08 -18.21 -6.97
CA PHE A 141 -6.61 -19.57 -6.70
C PHE A 141 -5.31 -19.59 -5.89
N CYS A 142 -4.40 -18.61 -6.10
CA CYS A 142 -3.18 -18.45 -5.31
C CYS A 142 -3.40 -17.87 -3.90
N LEU A 143 -4.53 -17.20 -3.63
CA LEU A 143 -4.86 -16.68 -2.30
C LEU A 143 -5.64 -17.69 -1.44
N CYS A 144 -6.21 -18.73 -2.07
CA CYS A 144 -7.02 -19.76 -1.41
C CYS A 144 -6.29 -21.10 -1.17
N ASN A 145 -5.01 -21.21 -1.54
CA ASN A 145 -4.11 -22.33 -1.20
C ASN A 145 -2.94 -21.81 -0.36
#